data_AF-A0A8H5QUH5-F1
#
_entry.id   AF-A0A8H5QUH5-F1
#
_cell.length_a   1.000
_cell.length_b   1.000
_cell.length_c   1.000
_cell.angle_alpha   90.00
_cell.angle_beta   90.00
_cell.angle_gamma   90.00
#
_symmetry.space_group_name_H-M   'P 1'
#
loop_
_entity.id
_entity.type
_entity.pdbx_description
1 polymer ?
#
loop_
_entity_poly.entity_id
_entity_poly.type
_entity_poly.pdbx_seq_one_letter_code
_entity_poly.pdbx_strand_id
1 'polypeptide(L)'
;MINNVTTIASKISDVGFTTAERDILLKLLIFSSRTTAWLLGRKHAPIASIQRWQVLVKQLALTAKILRTGTFIQQFKGARVALTRKHQDYFLAYVTVIRQLLIAVYLMFDNATIFNSIGFIPWKGARRLEIRAFRIWFAAGVCRIITQIYSLYQLNLPNQVPEEQLIL
;
A
#
# COMPACT_ATOMS: atom_id res chain seq x y z
N MET A 1 22.70 -11.77 34.96
CA MET A 1 22.27 -12.23 33.62
C MET A 1 20.74 -12.35 33.46
N ILE A 2 19.97 -12.66 34.52
CA ILE A 2 18.52 -12.93 34.45
C ILE A 2 17.68 -11.67 34.12
N ASN A 3 18.04 -10.49 34.63
CA ASN A 3 17.32 -9.23 34.38
C ASN A 3 17.34 -8.77 32.91
N ASN A 4 18.34 -9.19 32.13
CA ASN A 4 18.43 -8.80 30.72
C ASN A 4 17.43 -9.58 29.87
N VAL A 5 17.19 -10.85 30.21
CA VAL A 5 16.27 -11.73 29.49
C VAL A 5 14.81 -11.31 29.72
N THR A 6 14.46 -10.91 30.95
CA THR A 6 13.12 -10.39 31.26
C THR A 6 12.86 -9.03 30.62
N THR A 7 13.89 -8.19 30.49
CA THR A 7 13.81 -6.89 29.79
C THR A 7 13.68 -7.06 28.26
N ILE A 8 14.34 -8.05 27.67
CA ILE A 8 14.17 -8.37 26.25
C ILE A 8 12.79 -8.99 26.01
N ALA A 9 12.34 -9.89 26.88
CA ALA A 9 11.01 -10.49 26.79
C ALA A 9 9.89 -9.44 26.93
N SER A 10 10.01 -8.50 27.87
CA SER A 10 9.04 -7.41 28.00
C SER A 10 9.05 -6.47 26.79
N LYS A 11 10.23 -6.18 26.24
CA LYS A 11 10.37 -5.34 25.05
C LYS A 11 9.86 -6.01 23.77
N ILE A 12 9.86 -7.34 23.70
CA ILE A 12 9.24 -8.13 22.64
C ILE A 12 7.71 -8.16 22.81
N SER A 13 7.20 -8.29 24.04
CA SER A 13 5.76 -8.24 24.31
C SER A 13 5.15 -6.85 24.09
N ASP A 14 5.97 -5.80 24.17
CA ASP A 14 5.58 -4.41 23.95
C ASP A 14 5.80 -3.94 22.50
N VAL A 15 6.23 -4.83 21.59
CA VAL A 15 6.18 -4.58 20.15
C VAL A 15 4.72 -4.72 19.70
N GLY A 16 3.92 -3.72 20.04
CA GLY A 16 2.65 -3.51 19.36
C GLY A 16 2.95 -3.25 17.89
N PHE A 17 2.85 -4.29 17.06
CA PHE A 17 3.09 -4.14 15.63
C PHE A 17 2.22 -3.00 15.10
N THR A 18 2.86 -1.95 14.60
CA THR A 18 2.13 -0.86 13.98
C THR A 18 1.32 -1.41 12.80
N THR A 19 0.20 -0.79 12.46
CA THR A 19 -0.68 -1.29 11.38
C THR A 19 0.09 -1.43 10.05
N ALA A 20 1.13 -0.61 9.87
CA ALA A 20 2.06 -0.67 8.74
C ALA A 20 2.98 -1.91 8.79
N GLU A 21 3.58 -2.21 9.95
CA GLU A 21 4.45 -3.39 10.12
C GLU A 21 3.71 -4.70 9.86
N ARG A 22 2.45 -4.79 10.30
CA ARG A 22 1.60 -5.96 10.04
C ARG A 22 1.36 -6.19 8.55
N ASP A 23 1.11 -5.13 7.78
CA ASP A 23 0.90 -5.22 6.32
C ASP A 23 2.21 -5.60 5.60
N ILE A 24 3.36 -5.14 6.07
CA ILE A 24 4.68 -5.53 5.55
C ILE A 24 4.94 -7.03 5.80
N LEU A 25 4.69 -7.52 7.02
CA LEU A 25 4.84 -8.94 7.36
C LEU A 25 3.92 -9.84 6.53
N LEU A 26 2.65 -9.44 6.36
CA LEU A 26 1.70 -10.15 5.49
C LEU A 26 2.20 -10.23 4.05
N LYS A 27 2.70 -9.11 3.50
CA LYS A 27 3.26 -9.09 2.14
C LYS A 27 4.50 -9.98 2.00
N LEU A 28 5.39 -9.97 2.99
CA LEU A 28 6.56 -10.84 3.02
C LEU A 28 6.15 -12.32 3.01
N LEU A 29 5.15 -12.68 3.82
CA LEU A 29 4.67 -14.06 3.89
C LEU A 29 3.99 -14.52 2.60
N ILE A 30 3.18 -13.65 1.98
CA ILE A 30 2.58 -13.89 0.67
C ILE A 30 3.68 -14.07 -0.39
N PHE A 31 4.69 -13.20 -0.39
CA PHE A 31 5.82 -13.29 -1.32
C PHE A 31 6.61 -14.58 -1.14
N SER A 32 6.96 -14.93 0.10
CA SER A 32 7.67 -16.17 0.44
C SER A 32 6.89 -17.41 -0.01
N SER A 33 5.58 -17.45 0.24
CA SER A 33 4.71 -18.54 -0.19
C SER A 33 4.65 -18.67 -1.72
N ARG A 34 4.55 -17.56 -2.44
CA ARG A 34 4.54 -17.56 -3.92
C ARG A 34 5.88 -18.00 -4.50
N THR A 35 6.99 -17.56 -3.91
CA THR A 35 8.34 -17.99 -4.27
C THR A 35 8.51 -19.49 -4.03
N THR A 36 8.00 -20.01 -2.92
CA THR A 36 8.05 -21.45 -2.60
C THR A 36 7.23 -22.26 -3.60
N ALA A 37 6.00 -21.83 -3.93
CA ALA A 37 5.17 -22.48 -4.95
C ALA A 37 5.87 -22.51 -6.33
N TRP A 38 6.56 -21.43 -6.72
CA TRP A 38 7.33 -21.36 -7.95
C TRP A 38 8.55 -22.29 -7.94
N LEU A 39 9.29 -22.33 -6.82
CA LEU A 39 10.43 -23.24 -6.62
C LEU A 39 10.00 -24.71 -6.71
N LEU A 40 8.87 -25.07 -6.09
CA LEU A 40 8.32 -26.44 -6.18
C LEU A 40 7.90 -26.78 -7.61
N GLY A 41 7.34 -25.81 -8.34
CA GLY A 41 7.01 -25.98 -9.76
C GLY A 41 8.22 -26.30 -10.63
N ARG A 42 9.39 -25.73 -10.31
CA ARG A 42 10.65 -26.04 -11.03
C ARG A 42 11.23 -27.42 -10.70
N LYS A 43 10.90 -27.99 -9.54
CA LYS A 43 11.42 -29.30 -9.09
C LYS A 43 10.51 -30.47 -9.47
N HIS A 44 9.53 -30.28 -10.34
CA HIS A 44 8.50 -31.27 -10.68
C HIS A 44 7.82 -31.90 -9.44
N ALA A 45 7.64 -31.10 -8.38
CA ALA A 45 7.01 -31.55 -7.15
C ALA A 45 5.51 -31.89 -7.38
N PRO A 46 4.91 -32.76 -6.55
CA PRO A 46 3.51 -33.14 -6.70
C PRO A 46 2.58 -31.91 -6.64
N ILE A 47 1.58 -31.90 -7.53
CA ILE A 47 0.61 -30.81 -7.71
C ILE A 47 -0.10 -30.46 -6.39
N ALA A 48 -0.37 -31.47 -5.55
CA ALA A 48 -0.96 -31.29 -4.23
C ALA A 48 -0.13 -30.36 -3.32
N SER A 49 1.20 -30.45 -3.37
CA SER A 49 2.09 -29.58 -2.58
C SER A 49 2.05 -28.14 -3.07
N ILE A 50 1.99 -27.92 -4.39
CA ILE A 50 1.86 -26.59 -4.99
C ILE A 50 0.51 -25.96 -4.61
N GLN A 51 -0.57 -26.73 -4.66
CA GLN A 51 -1.91 -26.26 -4.30
C GLN A 51 -2.01 -25.81 -2.84
N ARG A 52 -1.35 -26.51 -1.89
CA ARG A 52 -1.32 -26.08 -0.48
C ARG A 52 -0.76 -24.67 -0.32
N TRP A 53 0.36 -24.37 -0.98
CA TRP A 53 0.95 -23.03 -0.97
C TRP A 53 0.05 -21.99 -1.65
N GLN A 54 -0.63 -22.35 -2.74
CA GLN A 54 -1.59 -21.47 -3.40
C GLN A 54 -2.80 -21.15 -2.52
N VAL A 55 -3.33 -22.12 -1.77
CA VAL A 55 -4.41 -21.88 -0.79
C VAL A 55 -3.93 -20.94 0.31
N LEU A 56 -2.72 -21.16 0.83
CA LEU A 56 -2.11 -20.29 1.84
C LEU A 56 -1.96 -18.85 1.32
N VAL A 57 -1.48 -18.65 0.08
CA VAL A 57 -1.44 -17.33 -0.56
C VAL A 57 -2.82 -16.69 -0.61
N LYS A 58 -3.86 -17.44 -1.02
CA LYS A 58 -5.23 -16.92 -1.12
C LYS A 58 -5.75 -16.45 0.24
N GLN A 59 -5.59 -17.26 1.28
CA GLN A 59 -6.06 -16.93 2.63
C GLN A 59 -5.32 -15.70 3.18
N LEU A 60 -3.99 -15.63 3.02
CA LEU A 60 -3.23 -14.46 3.45
C LEU A 60 -3.59 -13.19 2.68
N ALA A 61 -3.84 -13.31 1.38
CA ALA A 61 -4.29 -12.18 0.55
C ALA A 61 -5.67 -11.68 1.00
N LEU A 62 -6.59 -12.57 1.36
CA LEU A 62 -7.89 -12.20 1.95
C LEU A 62 -7.71 -11.49 3.30
N THR A 63 -6.87 -12.03 4.19
CA THR A 63 -6.56 -11.40 5.48
C THR A 63 -5.96 -10.01 5.30
N ALA A 64 -5.02 -9.84 4.36
CA ALA A 64 -4.44 -8.53 4.04
C ALA A 64 -5.49 -7.55 3.48
N LYS A 65 -6.42 -8.04 2.65
CA LYS A 65 -7.52 -7.22 2.13
C LYS A 65 -8.45 -6.76 3.25
N ILE A 66 -8.81 -7.66 4.17
CA ILE A 66 -9.62 -7.35 5.35
C ILE A 66 -8.92 -6.32 6.24
N LEU A 67 -7.62 -6.50 6.51
CA LEU A 67 -6.85 -5.57 7.34
C LEU A 67 -6.71 -4.18 6.70
N ARG A 68 -6.74 -4.11 5.36
CA ARG A 68 -6.70 -2.84 4.62
C ARG A 68 -8.04 -2.11 4.64
N THR A 69 -9.15 -2.78 4.96
CA THR A 69 -10.47 -2.15 5.05
C THR A 69 -10.43 -0.96 5.99
N GLY A 70 -10.94 0.19 5.56
CA GLY A 70 -10.96 1.43 6.36
C GLY A 70 -9.77 2.37 6.15
N THR A 71 -8.67 1.93 5.53
CA THR A 71 -7.55 2.84 5.20
C THR A 71 -7.92 3.90 4.14
N PHE A 72 -9.06 3.77 3.45
CA PHE A 72 -9.59 4.80 2.55
C PHE A 72 -9.84 6.13 3.27
N ILE A 73 -10.29 6.09 4.54
CA ILE A 73 -10.58 7.27 5.36
C ILE A 73 -9.29 8.06 5.60
N GLN A 74 -8.17 7.36 5.80
CA GLN A 74 -6.86 7.99 5.98
C GLN A 74 -6.42 8.70 4.70
N GLN A 75 -6.74 8.16 3.53
CA GLN A 75 -6.41 8.78 2.24
C GLN A 75 -7.25 10.04 1.99
N PHE A 76 -8.54 10.03 2.38
CA PHE A 76 -9.37 11.25 2.37
C PHE A 76 -8.85 12.31 3.35
N LYS A 77 -8.44 11.92 4.56
CA LYS A 77 -7.81 12.83 5.52
C LYS A 77 -6.50 13.40 4.96
N GLY A 78 -5.70 12.56 4.30
CA GLY A 78 -4.50 12.97 3.57
C GLY A 78 -4.82 14.04 2.53
N ALA A 79 -5.84 13.80 1.69
CA ALA A 79 -6.25 14.74 0.65
C ALA A 79 -6.67 16.09 1.22
N ARG A 80 -7.41 16.09 2.33
CA ARG A 80 -7.77 17.32 3.06
C ARG A 80 -6.54 18.06 3.58
N VAL A 81 -5.62 17.35 4.23
CA VAL A 81 -4.37 17.96 4.73
C VAL A 81 -3.52 18.50 3.58
N ALA A 82 -3.46 17.78 2.46
CA ALA A 82 -2.78 18.25 1.26
C ALA A 82 -3.43 19.51 0.70
N LEU A 83 -4.76 19.66 0.75
CA LEU A 83 -5.42 20.91 0.33
C LEU A 83 -5.12 22.11 1.24
N THR A 84 -4.91 21.88 2.55
CA THR A 84 -4.71 22.97 3.54
C THR A 84 -3.25 23.43 3.66
N ARG A 85 -2.28 22.65 3.18
CA ARG A 85 -0.86 23.07 3.23
C ARG A 85 -0.62 24.25 2.28
N LYS A 86 0.14 25.24 2.73
CA LYS A 86 0.73 26.25 1.84
C LYS A 86 1.76 25.54 0.97
N HIS A 87 1.50 25.45 -0.33
CA HIS A 87 2.43 24.82 -1.27
C HIS A 87 3.27 25.88 -1.94
N GLN A 88 4.58 25.64 -1.95
CA GLN A 88 5.54 26.44 -2.70
C GLN A 88 5.33 26.26 -4.22
N ASP A 89 4.90 25.06 -4.64
CA ASP A 89 4.56 24.72 -6.02
C ASP A 89 3.11 24.22 -6.15
N TYR A 90 2.25 25.04 -6.75
CA TYR A 90 0.84 24.71 -6.96
C TYR A 90 0.65 23.46 -7.84
N PHE A 91 1.52 23.21 -8.82
CA PHE A 91 1.43 22.04 -9.68
C PHE A 91 1.58 20.72 -8.91
N LEU A 92 2.61 20.62 -8.04
CA LEU A 92 2.83 19.47 -7.17
C LEU A 92 1.66 19.29 -6.18
N ALA A 93 1.11 20.39 -5.67
CA ALA A 93 -0.06 20.36 -4.80
C ALA A 93 -1.26 19.69 -5.47
N TYR A 94 -1.63 20.12 -6.68
CA TYR A 94 -2.77 19.55 -7.38
C TYR A 94 -2.56 18.08 -7.71
N VAL A 95 -1.37 17.69 -8.22
CA VAL A 95 -1.07 16.30 -8.56
C VAL A 95 -1.10 15.41 -7.31
N THR A 96 -0.61 15.89 -6.17
CA THR A 96 -0.62 15.13 -4.92
C THR A 96 -2.03 14.95 -4.35
N VAL A 97 -2.88 15.98 -4.41
CA VAL A 97 -4.31 15.89 -4.02
C VAL A 97 -5.06 14.92 -4.93
N ILE A 98 -4.93 15.06 -6.24
CA ILE A 98 -5.55 14.16 -7.23
C ILE A 98 -5.12 12.72 -6.97
N ARG A 99 -3.83 12.48 -6.76
CA ARG A 99 -3.30 11.15 -6.43
C ARG A 99 -3.94 10.57 -5.17
N GLN A 100 -4.03 11.34 -4.09
CA GLN A 100 -4.63 10.88 -2.83
C GLN A 100 -6.13 10.59 -2.99
N LEU A 101 -6.86 11.39 -3.79
CA LEU A 101 -8.26 11.13 -4.14
C LEU A 101 -8.43 9.86 -4.99
N LEU A 102 -7.62 9.67 -6.04
CA LEU A 102 -7.68 8.46 -6.86
C LEU A 102 -7.39 7.20 -6.03
N ILE A 103 -6.42 7.26 -5.13
CA ILE A 103 -6.13 6.14 -4.22
C ILE A 103 -7.31 5.89 -3.28
N ALA A 104 -7.93 6.94 -2.73
CA ALA A 104 -9.10 6.80 -1.86
C ALA A 104 -10.28 6.15 -2.59
N VAL A 105 -10.57 6.60 -3.82
CA VAL A 105 -11.62 6.04 -4.69
C VAL A 105 -11.32 4.58 -5.04
N TYR A 106 -10.06 4.27 -5.38
CA TYR A 106 -9.63 2.90 -5.62
C TYR A 106 -9.87 2.00 -4.39
N LEU A 107 -9.43 2.41 -3.19
CA LEU A 107 -9.66 1.65 -1.97
C LEU A 107 -11.15 1.52 -1.62
N MET A 108 -11.96 2.53 -1.91
CA MET A 108 -13.42 2.45 -1.71
C MET A 108 -14.05 1.34 -2.56
N PHE A 109 -13.68 1.27 -3.84
CA PHE A 109 -14.15 0.19 -4.72
C PHE A 109 -13.57 -1.18 -4.34
N ASP A 110 -12.30 -1.24 -3.94
CA ASP A 110 -11.69 -2.48 -3.45
C ASP A 110 -12.40 -3.00 -2.19
N ASN A 111 -12.74 -2.11 -1.24
CA ASN A 111 -13.50 -2.45 -0.04
C ASN A 111 -14.93 -2.93 -0.34
N ALA A 112 -15.60 -2.34 -1.33
CA ALA A 112 -16.91 -2.79 -1.76
C ALA A 112 -16.89 -4.24 -2.30
N THR A 113 -15.78 -4.68 -2.89
CA THR A 113 -15.62 -6.06 -3.39
C THR A 113 -15.28 -7.08 -2.30
N ILE A 114 -15.01 -6.65 -1.06
CA ILE A 114 -14.66 -7.55 0.05
C ILE A 114 -15.79 -8.52 0.36
N PHE A 115 -17.05 -8.07 0.34
CA PHE A 115 -18.20 -8.95 0.57
C PHE A 115 -18.29 -10.10 -0.44
N ASN A 116 -17.89 -9.84 -1.69
CA ASN A 116 -17.77 -10.87 -2.71
C ASN A 116 -16.52 -11.75 -2.49
N SER A 117 -15.39 -11.17 -2.08
CA SER A 117 -14.15 -11.92 -1.80
C SER A 117 -14.28 -12.86 -0.59
N ILE A 118 -15.11 -12.53 0.40
CA ILE A 118 -15.42 -13.37 1.57
C ILE A 118 -16.44 -14.47 1.22
N GLY A 119 -17.18 -14.32 0.11
CA GLY A 119 -18.20 -15.28 -0.32
C GLY A 119 -19.55 -15.12 0.39
N PHE A 120 -19.75 -14.03 1.14
CA PHE A 120 -21.00 -13.77 1.86
C PHE A 120 -22.14 -13.44 0.88
N ILE A 121 -21.87 -12.62 -0.14
CA ILE A 121 -22.84 -12.27 -1.20
C ILE A 121 -22.17 -12.43 -2.56
N PRO A 122 -22.55 -13.45 -3.37
CA PRO A 122 -21.99 -13.63 -4.70
C PRO A 122 -22.47 -12.53 -5.64
N TRP A 123 -21.57 -11.61 -6.01
CA TRP A 123 -21.89 -10.48 -6.87
C TRP A 123 -21.31 -10.67 -8.27
N LYS A 124 -22.18 -10.93 -9.25
CA LYS A 124 -21.80 -11.10 -10.68
C LYS A 124 -21.05 -9.90 -11.26
N GLY A 125 -21.20 -8.70 -10.67
CA GLY A 125 -20.54 -7.46 -11.09
C GLY A 125 -19.17 -7.21 -10.48
N ALA A 126 -18.75 -7.96 -9.45
CA ALA A 126 -17.53 -7.68 -8.69
C ALA A 126 -16.27 -7.60 -9.56
N ARG A 127 -16.11 -8.55 -10.50
CA ARG A 127 -14.96 -8.58 -11.42
C ARG A 127 -14.87 -7.33 -12.30
N ARG A 128 -16.00 -6.77 -12.75
CA ARG A 128 -16.01 -5.53 -13.54
C ARG A 128 -15.60 -4.32 -12.70
N LEU A 129 -16.01 -4.30 -11.43
CA LEU A 129 -15.65 -3.26 -10.48
C LEU A 129 -14.15 -3.29 -10.16
N GLU A 130 -13.59 -4.49 -9.94
CA GLU A 130 -12.15 -4.69 -9.73
C GLU A 130 -11.33 -4.17 -10.92
N ILE A 131 -11.72 -4.50 -12.16
CA ILE A 131 -11.02 -4.01 -13.37
C ILE A 131 -11.04 -2.47 -13.44
N ARG A 132 -12.17 -1.84 -13.11
CA ARG A 132 -12.27 -0.37 -13.07
C ARG A 132 -11.40 0.21 -11.95
N ALA A 133 -11.42 -0.42 -10.78
CA ALA A 133 -10.58 -0.03 -9.65
C ALA A 133 -9.09 -0.10 -10.03
N PHE A 134 -8.64 -1.16 -10.70
CA PHE A 134 -7.27 -1.29 -11.19
C PHE A 134 -6.88 -0.20 -12.20
N ARG A 135 -7.79 0.24 -13.07
CA ARG A 135 -7.54 1.39 -13.97
C ARG A 135 -7.34 2.69 -13.20
N ILE A 136 -8.12 2.93 -12.15
CA ILE A 136 -7.99 4.11 -11.28
C ILE A 136 -6.67 4.05 -10.50
N TRP A 137 -6.32 2.88 -9.97
CA TRP A 137 -5.03 2.67 -9.30
C TRP A 137 -3.86 2.94 -10.25
N PHE A 138 -3.94 2.49 -11.51
CA PHE A 138 -2.93 2.77 -12.52
C PHE A 138 -2.79 4.27 -12.78
N ALA A 139 -3.90 5.00 -12.94
CA ALA A 139 -3.88 6.46 -13.09
C ALA A 139 -3.22 7.16 -11.88
N ALA A 140 -3.49 6.72 -10.65
CA ALA A 140 -2.81 7.22 -9.46
C ALA A 140 -1.29 6.94 -9.49
N GLY A 141 -0.91 5.78 -10.02
CA GLY A 141 0.49 5.40 -10.25
C GLY A 141 1.19 6.32 -11.23
N VAL A 142 0.53 6.68 -12.34
CA VAL A 142 1.05 7.65 -13.32
C VAL A 142 1.25 9.02 -12.67
N CYS A 143 0.27 9.52 -11.90
CA CYS A 143 0.44 10.77 -11.15
C CYS A 143 1.65 10.71 -10.20
N ARG A 144 1.83 9.58 -9.49
CA ARG A 144 3.00 9.38 -8.61
C ARG A 144 4.32 9.45 -9.38
N ILE A 145 4.39 8.81 -10.55
CA ILE A 145 5.60 8.84 -11.40
C ILE A 145 5.89 10.28 -11.86
N ILE A 146 4.86 11.02 -12.31
CA ILE A 146 5.00 12.43 -12.71
C ILE A 146 5.53 13.28 -11.55
N THR A 147 4.97 13.13 -10.34
CA THR A 147 5.46 13.84 -9.14
C THR A 147 6.94 13.54 -8.88
N GLN A 148 7.34 12.26 -8.95
CA GLN A 148 8.73 11.86 -8.69
C GLN A 148 9.69 12.43 -9.75
N ILE A 149 9.32 12.36 -11.02
CA ILE A 149 10.12 12.92 -12.11
C ILE A 149 10.27 14.44 -11.92
N TYR A 150 9.18 15.15 -11.62
CA TYR A 150 9.21 16.59 -11.40
C TYR A 150 10.07 16.99 -10.18
N SER A 151 9.96 16.27 -9.06
CA SER A 151 10.83 16.50 -7.91
C SER A 151 12.31 16.25 -8.23
N LEU A 152 12.62 15.23 -9.03
CA LEU A 152 14.00 15.00 -9.50
C LEU A 152 14.50 16.12 -10.42
N TYR A 153 13.65 16.68 -11.28
CA TYR A 153 14.01 17.85 -12.08
C TYR A 153 14.31 19.07 -11.22
N GLN A 154 13.48 19.36 -10.21
CA GLN A 154 13.73 20.48 -9.28
C GLN A 154 15.05 20.35 -8.52
N LEU A 155 15.42 19.13 -8.13
CA LEU A 155 16.68 18.84 -7.43
C LEU A 155 17.90 18.98 -8.35
N ASN A 156 17.73 18.77 -9.66
CA ASN A 156 18.81 18.87 -10.65
C ASN A 156 19.00 20.29 -11.20
N LEU A 157 18.12 21.25 -10.87
CA LEU A 157 18.35 22.66 -11.21
C LEU A 157 19.51 23.19 -10.34
N PRO A 158 20.66 23.55 -10.92
CA PRO A 158 21.72 24.21 -10.17
C PRO A 158 21.24 25.62 -9.80
N ASN A 159 21.23 25.92 -8.51
CA ASN A 159 20.96 27.24 -7.90
C ASN A 159 19.48 27.66 -7.78
N GLN A 160 18.89 27.31 -6.64
CA GLN A 160 18.07 28.25 -5.87
C GLN A 160 18.75 28.38 -4.50
N VAL A 161 19.86 29.13 -4.45
CA VAL A 161 20.30 29.73 -3.18
C VAL A 161 19.15 30.62 -2.73
N PRO A 162 18.63 30.49 -1.50
CA PRO A 162 17.62 31.42 -1.02
C PRO A 162 18.24 32.82 -0.97
N GLU A 163 17.90 33.65 -1.96
CA GLU A 163 18.10 35.11 -2.00
C GLU A 163 17.21 35.81 -0.95
N GLU A 164 17.12 35.25 0.27
CA GLU A 164 16.40 35.83 1.41
C GLU A 164 17.29 35.90 2.67
N GLN A 165 18.61 36.03 2.45
CA GLN A 165 19.59 36.37 3.50
C GLN A 165 20.49 37.55 3.07
N LEU A 166 20.21 38.24 1.95
CA LEU A 166 21.09 39.28 1.41
C LEU A 166 20.45 40.67 1.23
N ILE A 167 19.25 40.91 1.76
CA ILE A 167 18.74 42.27 1.92
C ILE A 167 17.96 42.37 3.24
N LEU A 168 18.65 42.88 4.26
CA LEU A 168 18.17 43.48 5.53
C LEU A 168 17.46 42.59 6.55
#